data_AF-A0A957FER0-F1
#
_entry.id   AF-A0A957FER0-F1
#
_cell.length_a   1.000
_cell.length_b   1.000
_cell.length_c   1.000
_cell.angle_alpha   90.00
_cell.angle_beta   90.00
_cell.angle_gamma   90.00
#
_symmetry.space_group_name_H-M   'P 1'
#
loop_
_entity.id
_entity.type
_entity.pdbx_description
1 polymer ?
#
loop_
_entity_poly.entity_id
_entity_poly.type
_entity_poly.pdbx_seq_one_letter_code
_entity_poly.pdbx_strand_id
1 'polypeptide(L)'
;RVVNHLGNRGVVLEINGSRIQAIWDSGKEGYGTIHVAVETAVTPFTGSQIYADVAKQVLVTGIVNDAEALEQAERAAVSGLIAGSITADLLPLAKSVSFPVFITNGIGEQGMAQPIFNLLQKSEAREVALFTPPRDQSGARSEIIIPLEVVSKDRLLPVDRPLTVGQTVRINRPPNENQIGSDKQIFGRKQLTTIGTRVYGAEIKLADGTAVFVPIANLEAII
;
A
#
# COMPACT_ATOMS: atom_id res chain seq x y z
N ARG A 1 -1.97 -15.68 14.92
CA ARG A 1 -2.59 -16.78 15.70
C ARG A 1 -3.99 -17.08 15.16
N VAL A 2 -4.45 -18.33 15.20
CA VAL A 2 -5.85 -18.66 14.90
C VAL A 2 -6.72 -18.22 16.07
N VAL A 3 -7.76 -17.43 15.79
CA VAL A 3 -8.71 -16.95 16.82
C VAL A 3 -10.10 -17.56 16.66
N ASN A 4 -10.43 -18.09 15.49
CA ASN A 4 -11.70 -18.75 15.27
C ASN A 4 -11.60 -19.80 14.15
N HIS A 5 -12.39 -20.87 14.24
CA HIS A 5 -12.57 -21.86 13.19
C HIS A 5 -13.98 -21.71 12.60
N LEU A 6 -14.08 -21.51 11.29
CA LEU A 6 -15.35 -21.37 10.57
C LEU A 6 -15.86 -22.74 10.10
N GLY A 7 -15.96 -23.70 11.04
CA GLY A 7 -16.24 -25.10 10.72
C GLY A 7 -15.26 -25.63 9.66
N ASN A 8 -15.77 -26.27 8.61
CA ASN A 8 -14.95 -26.80 7.50
C ASN A 8 -14.69 -25.76 6.38
N ARG A 9 -15.00 -24.47 6.61
CA ARG A 9 -14.90 -23.42 5.58
C ARG A 9 -13.65 -22.54 5.71
N GLY A 10 -12.96 -22.58 6.86
CA GLY A 10 -11.72 -21.82 7.04
C GLY A 10 -11.42 -21.46 8.50
N VAL A 11 -10.47 -20.55 8.68
CA VAL A 11 -10.04 -20.05 9.98
C VAL A 11 -9.94 -18.52 9.95
N VAL A 12 -10.14 -17.89 11.11
CA VAL A 12 -9.86 -16.46 11.30
C VAL A 12 -8.49 -16.35 11.94
N LEU A 13 -7.60 -15.60 11.29
CA LEU A 13 -6.26 -15.30 11.78
C LEU A 13 -6.26 -13.89 12.38
N GLU A 14 -5.64 -13.77 13.55
CA GLU A 14 -5.27 -12.48 14.14
C GLU A 14 -3.75 -12.33 14.05
N ILE A 15 -3.29 -11.21 13.51
CA ILE A 15 -1.89 -10.89 13.34
C ILE A 15 -1.60 -9.50 13.89
N ASN A 16 -0.46 -9.36 14.57
CA ASN A 16 0.08 -8.06 14.94
C ASN A 16 1.13 -7.71 13.90
N GLY A 17 1.03 -6.52 13.31
CA GLY A 17 1.88 -6.17 12.19
C GLY A 17 1.59 -4.79 11.65
N SER A 18 2.36 -4.40 10.65
CA SER A 18 2.05 -3.25 9.82
C SER A 18 1.16 -3.68 8.66
N ARG A 19 0.22 -2.80 8.29
CA ARG A 19 -0.69 -2.99 7.15
C ARG A 19 -0.57 -1.79 6.22
N ILE A 20 -0.28 -2.04 4.95
CA ILE A 20 -0.29 -1.04 3.88
C ILE A 20 -1.39 -1.42 2.89
N GLN A 21 -2.16 -0.43 2.42
CA GLN A 21 -3.18 -0.66 1.40
C GLN A 21 -2.66 -0.28 0.01
N ALA A 22 -2.73 -1.23 -0.92
CA ALA A 22 -2.46 -0.97 -2.32
C ALA A 22 -3.70 -0.37 -3.01
N ILE A 23 -3.47 0.52 -3.97
CA ILE A 23 -4.51 1.10 -4.83
C ILE A 23 -4.86 0.13 -5.97
N TRP A 24 -3.88 -0.64 -6.43
CA TRP A 24 -4.05 -1.60 -7.51
C TRP A 24 -3.20 -2.86 -7.25
N ASP A 25 -3.68 -3.99 -7.73
CA ASP A 25 -2.99 -5.27 -7.70
C ASP A 25 -3.26 -6.08 -8.98
N SER A 26 -2.37 -7.02 -9.27
CA SER A 26 -2.45 -7.93 -10.42
C SER A 26 -3.49 -9.06 -10.31
N GLY A 27 -4.20 -9.20 -9.19
CA GLY A 27 -5.17 -10.27 -8.93
C GLY A 27 -4.58 -11.56 -8.36
N LYS A 28 -3.31 -11.55 -7.95
CA LYS A 28 -2.61 -12.70 -7.36
C LYS A 28 -2.27 -12.40 -5.90
N GLU A 29 -1.94 -13.45 -5.16
CA GLU A 29 -1.48 -13.39 -3.77
C GLU A 29 -0.07 -13.95 -3.68
N GLY A 30 0.67 -13.58 -2.64
CA GLY A 30 2.03 -14.05 -2.47
C GLY A 30 2.55 -13.89 -1.06
N TYR A 31 3.68 -14.53 -0.83
CA TYR A 31 4.37 -14.52 0.45
C TYR A 31 5.87 -14.69 0.22
N GLY A 32 6.67 -13.99 1.00
CA GLY A 32 8.12 -14.17 0.96
C GLY A 32 8.81 -13.17 1.87
N THR A 33 10.12 -13.09 1.73
CA THR A 33 10.95 -12.13 2.46
C THR A 33 11.09 -10.84 1.65
N ILE A 34 10.98 -9.69 2.30
CA ILE A 34 11.18 -8.37 1.67
C ILE A 34 12.63 -8.23 1.22
N HIS A 35 12.80 -7.79 -0.04
CA HIS A 35 14.05 -7.28 -0.57
C HIS A 35 13.85 -5.93 -1.27
N VAL A 36 14.52 -4.89 -0.79
CA VAL A 36 14.45 -3.54 -1.34
C VAL A 36 15.45 -3.38 -2.48
N ALA A 37 14.94 -3.39 -3.70
CA ALA A 37 15.73 -3.41 -4.93
C ALA A 37 16.17 -2.01 -5.41
N VAL A 38 15.64 -0.94 -4.79
CA VAL A 38 15.92 0.45 -5.20
C VAL A 38 16.35 1.31 -4.01
N GLU A 39 17.17 2.33 -4.29
CA GLU A 39 17.68 3.24 -3.25
C GLU A 39 16.61 4.21 -2.72
N THR A 40 15.66 4.62 -3.56
CA THR A 40 14.66 5.63 -3.21
C THR A 40 13.27 5.28 -3.72
N ALA A 41 12.25 5.86 -3.09
CA ALA A 41 10.85 5.69 -3.45
C ALA A 41 10.50 6.14 -4.89
N VAL A 42 11.32 7.02 -5.49
CA VAL A 42 11.11 7.60 -6.83
C VAL A 42 12.04 7.00 -7.88
N THR A 43 12.91 6.06 -7.50
CA THR A 43 13.85 5.43 -8.43
C THR A 43 13.09 4.50 -9.39
N PRO A 44 13.26 4.63 -10.73
CA PRO A 44 12.70 3.67 -11.67
C PRO A 44 13.24 2.25 -11.43
N PHE A 45 12.35 1.27 -11.55
CA PHE A 45 12.68 -0.13 -11.47
C PHE A 45 13.16 -0.63 -12.83
N THR A 46 14.42 -1.05 -12.91
CA THR A 46 15.06 -1.50 -14.14
C THR A 46 15.61 -2.93 -13.98
N GLY A 47 15.67 -3.69 -15.07
CA GLY A 47 16.16 -5.08 -15.03
C GLY A 47 17.57 -5.25 -14.43
N SER A 48 18.41 -4.21 -14.50
CA SER A 48 19.76 -4.18 -13.90
C SER A 48 19.79 -4.27 -12.37
N GLN A 49 18.68 -3.98 -11.68
CA GLN A 49 18.59 -4.02 -10.22
C GLN A 49 18.28 -5.43 -9.70
N ILE A 50 18.04 -6.40 -10.59
CA ILE A 50 17.73 -7.79 -10.25
C ILE A 50 19.05 -8.59 -10.25
N TYR A 51 19.68 -8.66 -9.08
CA TYR A 51 20.90 -9.46 -8.88
C TYR A 51 20.57 -10.92 -8.58
N ALA A 52 21.57 -11.80 -8.69
CA ALA A 52 21.42 -13.24 -8.82
C ALA A 52 20.90 -14.03 -7.59
N ASP A 53 20.28 -13.40 -6.59
CA ASP A 53 19.66 -14.12 -5.47
C ASP A 53 18.42 -13.39 -4.89
N VAL A 54 17.43 -13.15 -5.76
CA VAL A 54 16.12 -12.62 -5.36
C VAL A 54 14.99 -13.64 -5.49
N ALA A 55 15.35 -14.90 -5.75
CA ALA A 55 14.38 -15.97 -5.91
C ALA A 55 13.58 -16.14 -4.62
N LYS A 56 12.26 -16.26 -4.77
CA LYS A 56 11.29 -16.40 -3.68
C LYS A 56 11.19 -15.20 -2.71
N GLN A 57 11.79 -14.06 -3.06
CA GLN A 57 11.66 -12.81 -2.30
C GLN A 57 10.55 -11.93 -2.88
N VAL A 58 10.04 -11.00 -2.07
CA VAL A 58 9.11 -9.96 -2.51
C VAL A 58 9.92 -8.68 -2.71
N LEU A 59 10.00 -8.22 -3.96
CA LEU A 59 10.77 -7.02 -4.30
C LEU A 59 10.01 -5.75 -3.92
N VAL A 60 10.67 -4.83 -3.25
CA VAL A 60 10.21 -3.46 -3.06
C VAL A 60 10.96 -2.56 -4.03
N THR A 61 10.21 -1.91 -4.91
CA THR A 61 10.71 -1.10 -6.00
C THR A 61 10.08 0.30 -5.97
N GLY A 62 10.50 1.18 -6.88
CA GLY A 62 9.96 2.54 -7.01
C GLY A 62 8.89 2.62 -8.09
N ILE A 63 9.27 3.08 -9.27
CA ILE A 63 8.36 3.28 -10.41
C ILE A 63 8.53 2.15 -11.43
N VAL A 64 7.44 1.51 -11.84
CA VAL A 64 7.46 0.49 -12.90
C VAL A 64 7.06 1.13 -14.23
N ASN A 65 8.04 1.44 -15.06
CA ASN A 65 7.86 1.98 -16.41
C ASN A 65 8.69 1.25 -17.48
N ASP A 66 9.23 0.08 -17.13
CA ASP A 66 10.02 -0.77 -18.01
C ASP A 66 9.46 -2.21 -18.00
N ALA A 67 9.10 -2.71 -19.19
CA ALA A 67 8.61 -4.08 -19.37
C ALA A 67 9.70 -5.12 -19.08
N GLU A 68 10.96 -4.81 -19.42
CA GLU A 68 12.08 -5.73 -19.20
C GLU A 68 12.24 -6.02 -17.72
N ALA A 69 12.07 -5.01 -16.86
CA ALA A 69 12.15 -5.18 -15.41
C ALA A 69 11.15 -6.22 -14.87
N LEU A 70 9.92 -6.26 -15.39
CA LEU A 70 8.92 -7.26 -15.01
C LEU A 70 9.28 -8.67 -15.52
N GLU A 71 9.75 -8.78 -16.76
CA GLU A 71 10.18 -10.05 -17.34
C GLU A 71 11.40 -10.64 -16.63
N GLN A 72 12.37 -9.80 -16.28
CA GLN A 72 13.55 -10.23 -15.54
C GLN A 72 13.19 -10.67 -14.12
N ALA A 73 12.23 -9.99 -13.46
CA ALA A 73 11.73 -10.41 -12.15
C ALA A 73 11.05 -11.79 -12.22
N GLU A 74 10.31 -12.05 -13.31
CA GLU A 74 9.72 -13.37 -13.56
C GLU A 74 10.79 -14.44 -13.77
N ARG A 75 11.81 -14.17 -14.59
CA ARG A 75 12.95 -15.09 -14.81
C ARG A 75 13.72 -15.38 -13.52
N ALA A 76 13.82 -14.39 -12.64
CA ALA A 76 14.43 -14.52 -11.33
C ALA A 76 13.56 -15.25 -10.29
N ALA A 77 12.32 -15.64 -10.66
CA ALA A 77 11.39 -16.38 -9.80
C ALA A 77 11.10 -15.68 -8.46
N VAL A 78 10.87 -14.36 -8.50
CA VAL A 78 10.43 -13.60 -7.33
C VAL A 78 9.05 -14.07 -6.84
N SER A 79 8.80 -13.94 -5.54
CA SER A 79 7.49 -14.26 -4.92
C SER A 79 6.48 -13.12 -5.03
N GLY A 80 6.91 -11.91 -5.40
CA GLY A 80 6.04 -10.75 -5.55
C GLY A 80 6.79 -9.45 -5.79
N LEU A 81 6.05 -8.39 -6.11
CA LEU A 81 6.56 -7.05 -6.34
C LEU A 81 5.64 -6.00 -5.72
N ILE A 82 6.22 -5.07 -4.97
CA ILE A 82 5.56 -3.89 -4.39
C ILE A 82 6.21 -2.65 -5.00
N ALA A 83 5.42 -1.78 -5.63
CA ALA A 83 5.91 -0.54 -6.23
C ALA A 83 5.02 0.66 -5.87
N GLY A 84 5.58 1.86 -6.04
CA GLY A 84 4.83 3.12 -5.92
C GLY A 84 3.80 3.26 -7.03
N SER A 85 4.26 3.23 -8.27
CA SER A 85 3.39 3.38 -9.43
C SER A 85 3.77 2.47 -10.58
N ILE A 86 2.85 2.34 -11.55
CA ILE A 86 3.07 1.64 -12.81
C ILE A 86 2.49 2.45 -13.97
N THR A 87 3.14 2.47 -15.13
CA THR A 87 2.56 3.09 -16.33
C THR A 87 1.42 2.25 -16.90
N ALA A 88 0.42 2.92 -17.48
CA ALA A 88 -0.85 2.29 -17.86
C ALA A 88 -0.69 1.16 -18.90
N ASP A 89 0.27 1.31 -19.80
CA ASP A 89 0.63 0.36 -20.85
C ASP A 89 1.20 -0.96 -20.31
N LEU A 90 1.78 -0.96 -19.10
CA LEU A 90 2.34 -2.15 -18.46
C LEU A 90 1.32 -2.95 -17.63
N LEU A 91 0.11 -2.41 -17.41
CA LEU A 91 -0.93 -3.11 -16.64
C LEU A 91 -1.30 -4.51 -17.20
N PRO A 92 -1.41 -4.72 -18.53
CA PRO A 92 -1.64 -6.06 -19.09
C PRO A 92 -0.50 -7.03 -18.76
N LEU A 93 0.75 -6.58 -18.89
CA LEU A 93 1.94 -7.39 -18.58
C LEU A 93 2.02 -7.72 -17.09
N ALA A 94 1.80 -6.73 -16.22
CA ALA A 94 1.78 -6.94 -14.77
C ALA A 94 0.68 -7.93 -14.32
N LYS A 95 -0.40 -8.07 -15.09
CA LYS A 95 -1.42 -9.11 -14.86
C LYS A 95 -1.01 -10.48 -15.39
N SER A 96 -0.19 -10.56 -16.44
CA SER A 96 0.21 -11.83 -17.05
C SER A 96 1.40 -12.50 -16.36
N VAL A 97 2.29 -11.76 -15.70
CA VAL A 97 3.43 -12.35 -14.96
C VAL A 97 2.96 -13.31 -13.87
N SER A 98 3.77 -14.31 -13.55
CA SER A 98 3.46 -15.40 -12.62
C SER A 98 3.40 -15.01 -11.14
N PHE A 99 3.92 -13.84 -10.76
CA PHE A 99 3.95 -13.34 -9.38
C PHE A 99 2.96 -12.17 -9.16
N PRO A 100 2.56 -11.88 -7.91
CA PRO A 100 1.73 -10.73 -7.59
C PRO A 100 2.48 -9.39 -7.70
N VAL A 101 1.88 -8.43 -8.41
CA VAL A 101 2.27 -7.01 -8.44
C VAL A 101 1.28 -6.17 -7.64
N PHE A 102 1.78 -5.37 -6.70
CA PHE A 102 1.02 -4.46 -5.82
C PHE A 102 1.51 -3.03 -5.96
N ILE A 103 0.59 -2.08 -6.14
CA ILE A 103 0.88 -0.68 -6.45
C ILE A 103 0.23 0.23 -5.40
N THR A 104 1.05 1.03 -4.69
CA THR A 104 0.58 1.81 -3.53
C THR A 104 0.06 3.21 -3.88
N ASN A 105 0.61 3.84 -4.91
CA ASN A 105 0.35 5.24 -5.28
C ASN A 105 -0.43 5.40 -6.60
N GLY A 106 -0.52 4.36 -7.42
CA GLY A 106 -1.47 4.26 -8.54
C GLY A 106 -0.82 4.18 -9.91
N ILE A 107 -1.54 4.62 -10.93
CA ILE A 107 -1.09 4.54 -12.33
C ILE A 107 -0.37 5.84 -12.69
N GLY A 108 0.85 5.74 -13.21
CA GLY A 108 1.70 6.87 -13.58
C GLY A 108 3.16 6.65 -13.20
N GLU A 109 3.89 7.75 -12.99
CA GLU A 109 5.33 7.77 -12.69
C GLU A 109 5.62 8.47 -11.34
N GLN A 110 4.75 8.23 -10.37
CA GLN A 110 4.84 8.81 -9.05
C GLN A 110 5.55 7.82 -8.12
N GLY A 111 6.59 8.27 -7.42
CA GLY A 111 7.22 7.44 -6.41
C GLY A 111 6.28 7.06 -5.28
N MET A 112 6.66 6.00 -4.55
CA MET A 112 5.93 5.55 -3.37
C MET A 112 5.87 6.64 -2.30
N ALA A 113 4.79 6.69 -1.51
CA ALA A 113 4.72 7.62 -0.38
C ALA A 113 5.86 7.32 0.62
N GLN A 114 6.63 8.35 0.99
CA GLN A 114 7.88 8.17 1.77
C GLN A 114 7.71 7.36 3.07
N PRO A 115 6.65 7.51 3.89
CA PRO A 115 6.44 6.68 5.07
C PRO A 115 6.26 5.18 4.74
N ILE A 116 5.60 4.85 3.61
CA ILE A 116 5.42 3.47 3.16
C ILE A 116 6.78 2.90 2.76
N PHE A 117 7.55 3.63 1.96
CA PHE A 117 8.89 3.21 1.55
C PHE A 117 9.81 3.02 2.75
N ASN A 118 9.81 3.96 3.70
CA ASN A 118 10.60 3.86 4.94
C ASN A 118 10.20 2.65 5.78
N LEU A 119 8.91 2.30 5.85
CA LEU A 119 8.43 1.12 6.55
C LEU A 119 8.93 -0.17 5.90
N LEU A 120 8.84 -0.25 4.56
CA LEU A 120 9.33 -1.39 3.79
C LEU A 120 10.85 -1.54 3.92
N GLN A 121 11.60 -0.44 3.84
CA GLN A 121 13.05 -0.42 4.04
C GLN A 121 13.46 -0.88 5.44
N LYS A 122 12.76 -0.41 6.49
CA LYS A 122 12.97 -0.90 7.87
C LYS A 122 12.57 -2.35 8.06
N SER A 123 11.84 -2.92 7.11
CA SER A 123 11.36 -4.30 7.12
C SER A 123 12.12 -5.21 6.16
N GLU A 124 13.28 -4.76 5.64
CA GLU A 124 14.19 -5.60 4.86
C GLU A 124 14.47 -6.93 5.58
N ALA A 125 14.55 -8.02 4.82
CA ALA A 125 14.76 -9.38 5.33
C ALA A 125 13.63 -9.92 6.25
N ARG A 126 12.51 -9.21 6.39
CA ARG A 126 11.32 -9.69 7.12
C ARG A 126 10.30 -10.31 6.19
N GLU A 127 9.47 -11.18 6.73
CA GLU A 127 8.38 -11.81 5.99
C GLU A 127 7.27 -10.79 5.67
N VAL A 128 6.65 -10.95 4.50
CA VAL A 128 5.51 -10.15 4.05
C VAL A 128 4.49 -11.02 3.33
N ALA A 129 3.21 -10.76 3.57
CA ALA A 129 2.11 -11.34 2.85
C ALA A 129 1.43 -10.30 1.96
N LEU A 130 1.15 -10.68 0.72
CA LEU A 130 0.42 -9.90 -0.28
C LEU A 130 -0.97 -10.53 -0.45
N PHE A 131 -1.98 -9.85 0.05
CA PHE A 131 -3.35 -10.35 0.09
C PHE A 131 -4.25 -9.57 -0.85
N THR A 132 -5.00 -10.28 -1.69
CA THR A 132 -5.93 -9.68 -2.65
C THR A 132 -7.34 -10.10 -2.29
N PRO A 133 -8.18 -9.20 -1.73
CA PRO A 133 -9.53 -9.56 -1.35
C PRO A 133 -10.40 -9.86 -2.59
N PRO A 134 -11.52 -10.60 -2.42
CA PRO A 134 -12.52 -10.75 -3.46
C PRO A 134 -12.95 -9.38 -4.00
N ARG A 135 -12.98 -9.21 -5.32
CA ARG A 135 -13.47 -7.97 -5.96
C ARG A 135 -15.00 -7.93 -5.94
N ASP A 136 -15.57 -7.73 -4.75
CA ASP A 136 -17.00 -7.55 -4.53
C ASP A 136 -17.35 -6.06 -4.29
N GLN A 137 -18.60 -5.80 -3.90
CA GLN A 137 -19.08 -4.44 -3.64
C GLN A 137 -18.65 -3.89 -2.26
N SER A 138 -17.84 -4.63 -1.48
CA SER A 138 -17.37 -4.17 -0.16
C SER A 138 -16.39 -3.01 -0.24
N GLY A 139 -15.72 -2.84 -1.39
CA GLY A 139 -14.66 -1.86 -1.55
C GLY A 139 -13.36 -2.24 -0.81
N ALA A 140 -13.20 -3.51 -0.43
CA ALA A 140 -11.96 -4.01 0.16
C ALA A 140 -10.76 -3.74 -0.75
N ARG A 141 -9.65 -3.34 -0.15
CA ARG A 141 -8.39 -3.03 -0.84
C ARG A 141 -7.38 -4.14 -0.59
N SER A 142 -6.51 -4.32 -1.56
CA SER A 142 -5.41 -5.27 -1.47
C SER A 142 -4.43 -4.82 -0.39
N GLU A 143 -3.95 -5.76 0.40
CA GLU A 143 -3.22 -5.50 1.63
C GLU A 143 -1.81 -6.09 1.56
N ILE A 144 -0.84 -5.31 2.02
CA ILE A 144 0.53 -5.75 2.26
C ILE A 144 0.70 -5.82 3.77
N ILE A 145 0.93 -7.02 4.30
CA ILE A 145 0.94 -7.29 5.73
C ILE A 145 2.34 -7.73 6.13
N ILE A 146 2.97 -6.99 7.04
CA ILE A 146 4.29 -7.30 7.60
C ILE A 146 4.09 -7.72 9.06
N PRO A 147 4.15 -9.03 9.37
CA PRO A 147 3.99 -9.52 10.74
C PRO A 147 5.04 -8.90 11.67
N LEU A 148 4.71 -8.64 12.93
CA LEU A 148 5.64 -8.20 13.99
C LEU A 148 5.68 -9.26 15.09
N GLU A 149 6.89 -9.73 15.43
CA GLU A 149 7.07 -10.84 16.40
C GLU A 149 6.69 -10.44 17.84
N VAL A 150 6.98 -9.20 18.23
CA VAL A 150 6.74 -8.70 19.59
C VAL A 150 6.18 -7.30 19.54
N VAL A 151 4.89 -7.17 19.81
CA VAL A 151 4.28 -5.87 20.08
C VAL A 151 3.57 -5.96 21.42
N SER A 152 3.95 -5.12 22.37
CA SER A 152 3.14 -4.88 23.56
C SER A 152 1.74 -4.48 23.10
N LYS A 153 0.69 -5.19 23.56
CA LYS A 153 -0.70 -4.94 23.11
C LYS A 153 -1.11 -3.46 23.24
N ASP A 154 -0.53 -2.75 24.20
CA ASP A 154 -0.78 -1.32 24.44
C ASP A 154 -0.32 -0.39 23.31
N ARG A 155 0.49 -0.86 22.36
CA ARG A 155 0.96 -0.10 21.18
C ARG A 155 0.24 -0.45 19.88
N LEU A 156 -0.65 -1.44 19.89
CA LEU A 156 -1.39 -1.85 18.70
C LEU A 156 -2.66 -1.03 18.56
N LEU A 157 -2.83 -0.40 17.41
CA LEU A 157 -4.06 0.30 17.06
C LEU A 157 -4.99 -0.64 16.29
N PRO A 158 -6.30 -0.67 16.60
CA PRO A 158 -7.27 -1.43 15.82
C PRO A 158 -7.27 -0.96 14.36
N VAL A 159 -7.35 -1.93 13.43
CA VAL A 159 -7.34 -1.69 11.98
C VAL A 159 -8.55 -0.85 11.53
N ASP A 160 -9.71 -1.04 12.18
CA ASP A 160 -10.96 -0.35 11.88
C ASP A 160 -11.24 0.82 12.84
N ARG A 161 -10.21 1.58 13.20
CA ARG A 161 -10.40 2.78 14.02
C ARG A 161 -10.88 3.96 13.14
N PRO A 162 -11.88 4.74 13.60
CA PRO A 162 -12.18 6.02 12.99
C PRO A 162 -10.94 6.92 12.97
N LEU A 163 -10.80 7.74 11.93
CA LEU A 163 -9.76 8.77 11.88
C LEU A 163 -9.79 9.61 13.16
N THR A 164 -8.60 9.95 13.67
CA THR A 164 -8.44 10.80 14.86
C THR A 164 -7.66 12.06 14.52
N VAL A 165 -8.00 13.18 15.16
CA VAL A 165 -7.23 14.42 15.01
C VAL A 165 -5.78 14.18 15.43
N GLY A 166 -4.85 14.68 14.61
CA GLY A 166 -3.41 14.47 14.74
C GLY A 166 -2.88 13.23 14.01
N GLN A 167 -3.76 12.38 13.46
CA GLN A 167 -3.34 11.19 12.72
C GLN A 167 -2.69 11.56 11.38
N THR A 168 -1.62 10.85 11.04
CA THR A 168 -1.00 10.96 9.72
C THR A 168 -1.87 10.26 8.69
N VAL A 169 -2.21 10.97 7.62
CA VAL A 169 -3.04 10.46 6.54
C VAL A 169 -2.41 10.72 5.19
N ARG A 170 -2.69 9.82 4.25
CA ARG A 170 -2.43 10.00 2.82
C ARG A 170 -3.72 10.34 2.10
N ILE A 171 -3.64 11.29 1.18
CA ILE A 171 -4.76 11.65 0.31
C ILE A 171 -4.72 10.77 -0.93
N ASN A 172 -5.84 10.13 -1.26
CA ASN A 172 -5.94 9.12 -2.32
C ASN A 172 -6.55 9.64 -3.62
N ARG A 173 -6.93 10.93 -3.69
CA ARG A 173 -7.60 11.51 -4.85
C ARG A 173 -7.05 12.89 -5.21
N PRO A 174 -7.07 13.27 -6.51
CA PRO A 174 -6.77 14.62 -6.94
C PRO A 174 -7.59 15.68 -6.19
N PRO A 175 -7.08 16.92 -6.05
CA PRO A 175 -5.81 17.41 -6.61
C PRO A 175 -4.57 17.09 -5.77
N ASN A 176 -4.74 16.58 -4.55
CA ASN A 176 -3.65 16.36 -3.60
C ASN A 176 -3.29 14.88 -3.47
N GLU A 177 -3.50 14.07 -4.50
CA GLU A 177 -3.23 12.63 -4.45
C GLU A 177 -1.78 12.34 -4.04
N ASN A 178 -1.61 11.28 -3.27
CA ASN A 178 -0.34 10.81 -2.71
C ASN A 178 0.36 11.78 -1.74
N GLN A 179 -0.19 12.98 -1.51
CA GLN A 179 0.32 13.87 -0.47
C GLN A 179 -0.03 13.34 0.92
N ILE A 180 0.88 13.62 1.86
CA ILE A 180 0.75 13.23 3.26
C ILE A 180 0.56 14.48 4.10
N GLY A 181 -0.34 14.37 5.06
CA GLY A 181 -0.56 15.40 6.05
C GLY A 181 -1.03 14.82 7.37
N SER A 182 -1.32 15.71 8.32
CA SER A 182 -1.92 15.35 9.60
C SER A 182 -3.35 15.88 9.67
N ASP A 183 -4.28 15.05 10.17
CA ASP A 183 -5.64 15.49 10.48
C ASP A 183 -5.61 16.66 11.46
N LYS A 184 -6.08 17.83 11.03
CA LYS A 184 -6.20 19.03 11.88
C LYS A 184 -7.58 19.11 12.53
N GLN A 185 -8.62 18.78 11.77
CA GLN A 185 -10.00 18.81 12.24
C GLN A 185 -10.87 17.82 11.47
N ILE A 186 -11.65 17.02 12.17
CA ILE A 186 -12.66 16.13 11.56
C ILE A 186 -14.03 16.79 11.72
N PHE A 187 -14.75 17.00 10.62
CA PHE A 187 -16.04 17.69 10.66
C PHE A 187 -17.17 16.73 11.01
N GLY A 188 -17.84 16.96 12.15
CA GLY A 188 -19.04 16.20 12.56
C GLY A 188 -20.29 16.46 11.70
N ARG A 189 -20.22 17.39 10.74
CA ARG A 189 -21.29 17.71 9.78
C ARG A 189 -20.72 17.73 8.37
N LYS A 190 -21.55 17.36 7.40
CA LYS A 190 -21.18 17.39 5.98
C LYS A 190 -20.79 18.82 5.56
N GLN A 191 -19.67 18.95 4.87
CA GLN A 191 -19.18 20.20 4.30
C GLN A 191 -19.52 20.28 2.82
N LEU A 192 -19.69 21.49 2.29
CA LEU A 192 -19.92 21.72 0.87
C LEU A 192 -18.58 21.61 0.11
N THR A 193 -18.54 20.80 -0.93
CA THR A 193 -17.38 20.66 -1.82
C THR A 193 -17.40 21.74 -2.91
N THR A 194 -16.27 21.92 -3.60
CA THR A 194 -16.14 22.82 -4.75
C THR A 194 -17.08 22.46 -5.91
N ILE A 195 -17.51 21.19 -5.99
CA ILE A 195 -18.46 20.69 -6.99
C ILE A 195 -19.92 20.70 -6.51
N GLY A 196 -20.21 21.37 -5.38
CA GLY A 196 -21.57 21.57 -4.87
C GLY A 196 -22.18 20.39 -4.11
N THR A 197 -21.43 19.31 -3.87
CA THR A 197 -21.90 18.15 -3.09
C THR A 197 -21.61 18.31 -1.60
N ARG A 198 -22.39 17.65 -0.74
CA ARG A 198 -22.16 17.67 0.72
C ARG A 198 -21.64 16.32 1.20
N VAL A 199 -20.44 16.31 1.76
CA VAL A 199 -19.76 15.08 2.22
C VAL A 199 -19.11 15.26 3.59
N TYR A 200 -18.94 14.16 4.32
CA TYR A 200 -18.09 14.15 5.51
C TYR A 200 -16.62 14.22 5.10
N GLY A 201 -15.82 14.98 5.84
CA GLY A 201 -14.43 15.22 5.52
C GLY A 201 -13.65 15.71 6.74
N ALA A 202 -12.36 15.86 6.52
CA ALA A 202 -11.44 16.43 7.49
C ALA A 202 -10.61 17.54 6.83
N GLU A 203 -10.15 18.48 7.64
CA GLU A 203 -9.13 19.45 7.26
C GLU A 203 -7.76 18.80 7.52
N ILE A 204 -6.97 18.64 6.46
CA ILE A 204 -5.65 18.03 6.51
C ILE A 204 -4.61 19.12 6.41
N LYS A 205 -3.68 19.16 7.37
CA LYS A 205 -2.50 20.01 7.31
C LYS A 205 -1.40 19.30 6.52
N LEU A 206 -1.06 19.85 5.36
CA LEU A 206 0.00 19.35 4.49
C LEU A 206 1.38 19.78 5.00
N ALA A 207 2.44 19.20 4.42
CA ALA A 207 3.83 19.45 4.81
C ALA A 207 4.26 20.91 4.61
N ASP A 208 3.70 21.61 3.62
CA ASP A 208 3.92 23.04 3.36
C ASP A 208 3.17 23.96 4.34
N GLY A 209 2.41 23.38 5.28
CA GLY A 209 1.61 24.10 6.27
C GLY A 209 0.23 24.50 5.78
N THR A 210 -0.11 24.28 4.50
CA THR A 210 -1.45 24.54 3.98
C THR A 210 -2.46 23.57 4.57
N ALA A 211 -3.70 24.02 4.68
CA ALA A 211 -4.80 23.22 5.18
C ALA A 211 -5.82 23.01 4.06
N VAL A 212 -6.14 21.74 3.77
CA VAL A 212 -7.04 21.37 2.69
C VAL A 212 -8.19 20.53 3.21
N PHE A 213 -9.41 20.79 2.74
CA PHE A 213 -10.55 19.93 3.03
C PHE A 213 -10.50 18.69 2.14
N VAL A 214 -10.56 17.51 2.75
CA VAL A 214 -10.56 16.22 2.04
C VAL A 214 -11.71 15.35 2.54
N PRO A 215 -12.54 14.77 1.66
CA PRO A 215 -13.54 13.80 2.05
C PRO A 215 -12.90 12.59 2.77
N ILE A 216 -13.53 12.08 3.83
CA ILE A 216 -12.97 10.93 4.59
C ILE A 216 -12.75 9.71 3.68
N ALA A 217 -13.64 9.50 2.70
CA ALA A 217 -13.51 8.44 1.70
C ALA A 217 -12.24 8.54 0.83
N ASN A 218 -11.57 9.69 0.81
CA ASN A 218 -10.35 9.95 0.07
C ASN A 218 -9.11 9.97 0.98
N LEU A 219 -9.26 9.66 2.27
CA LEU A 219 -8.16 9.61 3.22
C LEU A 219 -7.81 8.16 3.55
N GLU A 220 -6.52 7.93 3.77
CA GLU A 220 -5.98 6.67 4.26
C GLU A 220 -5.10 6.94 5.46
N ALA A 221 -5.47 6.34 6.58
CA ALA A 221 -4.68 6.36 7.79
C ALA A 221 -3.34 5.64 7.57
N ILE A 222 -2.25 6.33 7.87
CA ILE A 222 -0.93 5.70 8.03
C ILE A 222 -0.79 5.39 9.52
N ILE A 223 -0.78 4.10 9.86
CA ILE A 223 -0.79 3.57 11.24
C ILE A 223 0.54 2.86 11.53
#